data_AF-A0A377DZE7-F1
#
_entry.id   AF-A0A377DZE7-F1
#
_cell.length_a   1.000
_cell.length_b   1.000
_cell.length_c   1.000
_cell.angle_alpha   90.00
_cell.angle_beta   90.00
_cell.angle_gamma   90.00
#
_symmetry.space_group_name_H-M   'P 1'
#
loop_
_entity.id
_entity.type
_entity.pdbx_description
1 polymer ?
#
loop_
_entity_poly.entity_id
_entity_poly.type
_entity_poly.pdbx_seq_one_letter_code
_entity_poly.pdbx_strand_id
1 'polypeptide(L)'
;MLNGSHSFLAYLGYLGGYETIADTMTNPDYRKAAFALMMQEQAPTLSMPEGTDLNAYATLLIERFSNPSLRHRTWQIAMDGSQKLPQRLLDPVRLHLQNGGSWRHLALGVAGWMRYTQAWMSRVMPLTWSTRCWPSSRRLTRSIRAQTA
;
A
#
# COMPACT_ATOMS: atom_id res chain seq x y z
N MET A 1 -7.20 -0.68 -10.60
CA MET A 1 -6.12 -0.03 -11.39
C MET A 1 -5.68 1.30 -10.77
N LEU A 2 -6.47 2.39 -10.87
CA LEU A 2 -6.05 3.72 -10.37
C LEU A 2 -5.64 3.72 -8.90
N ASN A 3 -6.54 3.33 -7.99
CA ASN A 3 -6.30 3.46 -6.56
C ASN A 3 -5.15 2.59 -6.05
N GLY A 4 -5.05 1.35 -6.53
CA GLY A 4 -4.00 0.43 -6.09
C GLY A 4 -2.62 0.81 -6.60
N SER A 5 -2.50 1.19 -7.87
CA SER A 5 -1.24 1.71 -8.42
C SER A 5 -0.81 3.04 -7.75
N HIS A 6 -1.75 3.92 -7.42
CA HIS A 6 -1.45 5.16 -6.70
C HIS A 6 -0.92 4.88 -5.29
N SER A 7 -1.51 3.94 -4.56
CA SER A 7 -0.99 3.49 -3.25
C SER A 7 0.38 2.80 -3.38
N PHE A 8 0.55 1.93 -4.39
CA PHE A 8 1.83 1.27 -4.68
C PHE A 8 2.97 2.27 -4.92
N LEU A 9 2.72 3.25 -5.80
CA LEU A 9 3.67 4.32 -6.10
C LEU A 9 3.92 5.22 -4.90
N ALA A 10 2.90 5.51 -4.08
CA ALA A 10 3.06 6.33 -2.89
C ALA A 10 4.00 5.69 -1.86
N TYR A 11 3.81 4.40 -1.55
CA TYR A 11 4.65 3.71 -0.56
C TYR A 11 6.09 3.57 -1.04
N LEU A 12 6.29 3.05 -2.25
CA LEU A 12 7.63 2.85 -2.80
C LEU A 12 8.31 4.16 -3.16
N GLY A 13 7.55 5.16 -3.60
CA GLY A 13 8.05 6.49 -3.93
C GLY A 13 8.57 7.20 -2.69
N TYR A 14 7.79 7.20 -1.60
CA TYR A 14 8.24 7.77 -0.33
C TYR A 14 9.51 7.10 0.20
N LEU A 15 9.57 5.76 0.17
CA LEU A 15 10.74 5.00 0.59
C LEU A 15 11.95 5.22 -0.33
N GLY A 16 11.72 5.46 -1.62
CA GLY A 16 12.74 5.79 -2.61
C GLY A 16 13.18 7.26 -2.61
N GLY A 17 12.64 8.10 -1.72
CA GLY A 17 13.01 9.51 -1.61
C GLY A 17 12.33 10.45 -2.61
N TYR A 18 11.31 9.98 -3.34
CA TYR A 18 10.54 10.81 -4.27
C TYR A 18 9.45 11.62 -3.53
N GLU A 19 9.42 12.93 -3.74
CA GLU A 19 8.45 13.82 -3.08
C GLU A 19 7.04 13.61 -3.63
N THR A 20 6.90 13.51 -4.95
CA THR A 20 5.61 13.38 -5.63
C THR A 20 5.50 12.11 -6.47
N ILE A 21 4.27 11.74 -6.81
CA ILE A 21 4.00 10.62 -7.73
C ILE A 21 4.62 10.89 -9.12
N ALA A 22 4.58 12.13 -9.60
CA ALA A 22 5.21 12.50 -10.87
C ALA A 22 6.73 12.28 -10.84
N ASP A 23 7.39 12.55 -9.70
CA ASP A 23 8.83 12.28 -9.56
C ASP A 23 9.13 10.78 -9.68
N THR A 24 8.31 9.90 -9.10
CA THR A 24 8.46 8.45 -9.29
C THR A 24 8.36 8.05 -10.76
N MET A 25 7.51 8.74 -11.53
CA MET A 25 7.33 8.49 -12.95
C MET A 25 8.52 8.91 -13.78
N THR A 26 9.52 9.63 -13.26
CA THR A 26 10.77 9.87 -14.01
C THR A 26 11.64 8.60 -14.10
N ASN A 27 11.48 7.68 -13.15
CA ASN A 27 12.20 6.41 -13.10
C ASN A 27 11.48 5.33 -13.95
N PRO A 28 12.15 4.73 -14.95
CA PRO A 28 11.54 3.70 -15.80
C PRO A 28 11.09 2.45 -15.04
N ASP A 29 11.75 2.08 -13.94
CA ASP A 29 11.40 0.89 -13.17
C ASP A 29 10.07 1.06 -12.43
N TYR A 30 9.80 2.26 -11.89
CA TYR A 30 8.52 2.58 -11.26
C TYR A 30 7.37 2.58 -12.28
N ARG A 31 7.59 3.17 -13.47
CA ARG A 31 6.61 3.14 -14.57
C ARG A 31 6.29 1.70 -14.97
N LYS A 32 7.33 0.88 -15.21
CA LYS A 32 7.18 -0.52 -15.60
C LYS A 32 6.48 -1.35 -14.53
N ALA A 33 6.86 -1.21 -13.26
CA ALA A 33 6.25 -1.92 -12.16
C ALA A 33 4.78 -1.53 -11.94
N ALA A 34 4.45 -0.24 -12.02
CA ALA A 34 3.06 0.22 -11.89
C ALA A 34 2.19 -0.26 -13.05
N PHE A 35 2.68 -0.22 -14.29
CA PHE A 35 1.95 -0.73 -15.44
C PHE A 35 1.75 -2.26 -15.34
N ALA A 36 2.78 -3.00 -14.94
CA ALA A 36 2.69 -4.44 -14.73
C ALA A 36 1.72 -4.79 -13.59
N LEU A 37 1.75 -4.08 -12.46
CA LEU A 37 0.75 -4.20 -11.40
C LEU A 37 -0.67 -4.00 -11.95
N MET A 38 -0.88 -2.93 -12.72
CA MET A 38 -2.19 -2.59 -13.29
C MET A 38 -2.71 -3.68 -14.22
N MET A 39 -1.90 -4.14 -15.16
CA MET A 39 -2.35 -5.07 -16.22
C MET A 39 -2.30 -6.53 -15.82
N GLN A 40 -1.28 -6.96 -15.06
CA GLN A 40 -1.07 -8.37 -14.75
C GLN A 40 -1.75 -8.77 -13.45
N GLU A 41 -1.91 -7.84 -12.51
CA GLU A 41 -2.30 -8.19 -11.15
C GLU A 41 -3.59 -7.51 -10.68
N GLN A 42 -3.99 -6.38 -11.27
CA GLN A 42 -5.26 -5.72 -10.95
C GLN A 42 -6.34 -5.93 -11.99
N ALA A 43 -6.03 -5.78 -13.27
CA ALA A 43 -7.02 -5.96 -14.34
C ALA A 43 -7.74 -7.33 -14.26
N PRO A 44 -7.05 -8.46 -14.00
CA PRO A 44 -7.73 -9.77 -13.89
C PRO A 44 -8.65 -9.92 -12.67
N THR A 45 -8.59 -8.98 -11.72
CA THR A 45 -9.36 -9.03 -10.47
C THR A 45 -10.54 -8.06 -10.48
N LEU A 46 -10.87 -7.48 -11.64
CA LEU A 46 -11.91 -6.46 -11.80
C LEU A 46 -13.00 -6.96 -12.72
N SER A 47 -14.26 -6.71 -12.33
CA SER A 47 -15.41 -6.82 -13.23
C SER A 47 -15.56 -5.51 -13.98
N MET A 48 -15.29 -5.52 -15.28
CA MET A 48 -15.32 -4.33 -16.14
C MET A 48 -16.44 -4.44 -17.16
N PRO A 49 -17.08 -3.32 -17.57
CA PRO A 49 -18.05 -3.34 -18.66
C PRO A 49 -17.45 -3.91 -19.94
N GLU A 50 -18.26 -4.61 -20.72
CA GLU A 50 -17.88 -5.12 -22.03
C GLU A 50 -17.33 -4.00 -22.93
N GLY A 51 -16.29 -4.29 -23.70
CA GLY A 51 -15.63 -3.31 -24.58
C GLY A 51 -14.69 -2.33 -23.87
N THR A 52 -14.49 -2.44 -22.55
CA THR A 52 -13.50 -1.59 -21.86
C THR A 52 -12.08 -1.92 -22.30
N ASP A 53 -11.38 -0.95 -22.89
CA ASP A 53 -9.95 -1.06 -23.19
C ASP A 53 -9.11 -0.76 -21.94
N LEU A 54 -8.70 -1.83 -21.25
CA LEU A 54 -7.88 -1.72 -20.04
C LEU A 54 -6.44 -1.27 -20.33
N ASN A 55 -5.92 -1.52 -21.52
CA ASN A 55 -4.57 -1.10 -21.88
C ASN A 55 -4.54 0.42 -22.12
N ALA A 56 -5.51 0.94 -22.89
CA ALA A 56 -5.71 2.38 -23.04
C ALA A 56 -5.91 3.04 -21.67
N TYR A 57 -6.73 2.43 -20.80
CA TYR A 57 -6.94 2.95 -19.45
C TYR A 57 -5.65 2.96 -18.60
N ALA A 58 -4.86 1.89 -18.61
CA ALA A 58 -3.57 1.84 -17.92
C ALA A 58 -2.59 2.90 -18.44
N THR A 59 -2.54 3.09 -19.76
CA THR A 59 -1.69 4.10 -20.41
C THR A 59 -2.08 5.51 -19.98
N LEU A 60 -3.38 5.83 -19.99
CA LEU A 60 -3.89 7.10 -19.47
C LEU A 60 -3.55 7.33 -17.98
N LEU A 61 -3.55 6.27 -17.16
CA LEU A 61 -3.14 6.38 -15.77
C LEU A 61 -1.65 6.69 -15.62
N ILE A 62 -0.79 6.07 -16.43
CA ILE A 62 0.65 6.40 -16.46
C ILE A 62 0.87 7.85 -16.87
N GLU A 63 0.19 8.33 -17.92
CA GLU A 63 0.25 9.73 -18.34
C GLU A 63 -0.20 10.67 -17.23
N ARG A 64 -1.33 10.36 -16.58
CA ARG A 64 -1.85 11.14 -15.45
C ARG A 64 -0.87 11.19 -14.28
N PHE A 65 -0.27 10.05 -13.91
CA PHE A 65 0.72 10.00 -12.84
C PHE A 65 1.99 10.77 -13.20
N SER A 66 2.31 10.88 -14.48
CA SER A 66 3.49 11.60 -14.98
C SER A 66 3.30 13.12 -15.02
N ASN A 67 2.09 13.63 -14.76
CA ASN A 67 1.82 15.06 -14.80
C ASN A 67 2.34 15.78 -13.53
N PRO A 68 3.39 16.63 -13.64
CA PRO A 68 3.97 17.32 -12.48
C PRO A 68 3.07 18.43 -11.91
N SER A 69 2.05 18.89 -12.66
CA SER A 69 1.17 19.97 -12.19
C SER A 69 0.23 19.53 -11.06
N LEU A 70 -0.05 18.23 -10.93
CA LEU A 70 -0.92 17.69 -9.88
C LEU A 70 -0.26 17.71 -8.49
N ARG A 71 1.07 17.69 -8.42
CA ARG A 71 1.87 17.72 -7.17
C ARG A 71 1.39 16.75 -6.08
N HIS A 72 0.88 15.57 -6.45
CA HIS A 72 0.44 14.56 -5.49
C HIS A 72 1.64 14.06 -4.67
N ARG A 73 1.76 14.52 -3.41
CA ARG A 73 2.89 14.11 -2.56
C ARG A 73 2.74 12.67 -2.13
N THR A 74 3.83 11.91 -2.20
CA THR A 74 3.86 10.48 -1.86
C THR A 74 3.35 10.22 -0.45
N TRP A 75 3.78 11.04 0.53
CA TRP A 75 3.33 10.91 1.92
C TRP A 75 1.84 11.16 2.11
N GLN A 76 1.26 12.15 1.41
CA GLN A 76 -0.17 12.46 1.52
C GLN A 76 -1.02 11.30 0.99
N ILE A 77 -0.60 10.68 -0.10
CA ILE A 77 -1.30 9.53 -0.68
C ILE A 77 -1.13 8.28 0.18
N ALA A 78 0.03 8.11 0.82
CA ALA A 78 0.38 6.96 1.68
C ALA A 78 -0.35 6.95 3.04
N MET A 79 -0.91 8.09 3.48
CA MET A 79 -1.74 8.18 4.70
C MET A 79 -2.95 7.24 4.66
N ASP A 80 -3.50 6.89 5.84
CA ASP A 80 -4.65 5.98 5.99
C ASP A 80 -4.49 4.63 5.28
N GLY A 81 -3.24 4.15 5.18
CA GLY A 81 -2.91 2.96 4.42
C GLY A 81 -3.64 1.70 4.91
N SER A 82 -3.86 1.55 6.22
CA SER A 82 -4.61 0.43 6.80
C SER A 82 -6.05 0.36 6.29
N GLN A 83 -6.70 1.50 6.05
CA GLN A 83 -8.07 1.57 5.51
C GLN A 83 -8.08 1.30 4.00
N LYS A 84 -7.01 1.68 3.31
CA LYS A 84 -6.86 1.56 1.85
C LYS A 84 -6.47 0.14 1.42
N LEU A 85 -5.67 -0.55 2.22
CA LEU A 85 -5.04 -1.82 1.86
C LEU A 85 -6.00 -2.94 1.45
N PRO A 86 -7.10 -3.21 2.18
CA PRO A 86 -7.99 -4.34 1.87
C PRO A 86 -8.42 -4.36 0.41
N GLN A 87 -9.13 -3.32 -0.02
CA GLN A 87 -9.66 -3.21 -1.38
C GLN A 87 -8.60 -2.92 -2.46
N ARG A 88 -7.46 -2.30 -2.11
CA ARG A 88 -6.49 -1.83 -3.10
C ARG A 88 -5.41 -2.86 -3.44
N LEU A 89 -5.00 -3.68 -2.47
CA LEU A 89 -3.91 -4.64 -2.63
C LEU A 89 -4.28 -6.04 -2.11
N LEU A 90 -4.93 -6.17 -0.94
CA LEU A 90 -5.13 -7.49 -0.32
C LEU A 90 -6.23 -8.32 -0.97
N ASP A 91 -7.32 -7.71 -1.41
CA ASP A 91 -8.40 -8.42 -2.14
C ASP A 91 -7.90 -8.98 -3.48
N PRO A 92 -7.16 -8.21 -4.31
CA PRO A 92 -6.47 -8.77 -5.46
C PRO A 92 -5.53 -9.93 -5.11
N VAL A 93 -4.73 -9.83 -4.03
CA VAL A 93 -3.84 -10.93 -3.59
C VAL A 93 -4.64 -12.19 -3.28
N ARG A 94 -5.76 -12.08 -2.57
CA ARG A 94 -6.63 -13.23 -2.25
C ARG A 94 -7.12 -13.93 -3.52
N LEU A 95 -7.52 -13.17 -4.53
CA LEU A 95 -7.98 -13.72 -5.81
C LEU A 95 -6.86 -14.41 -6.58
N HIS A 96 -5.65 -13.85 -6.61
CA HIS A 96 -4.51 -14.52 -7.24
C HIS A 96 -4.11 -15.80 -6.51
N LEU A 97 -4.15 -15.82 -5.18
CA LEU A 97 -3.89 -17.04 -4.40
C LEU A 97 -4.91 -18.14 -4.70
N GLN A 98 -6.18 -17.80 -4.87
CA GLN A 98 -7.24 -18.75 -5.23
C GLN A 98 -7.09 -19.27 -6.66
N ASN A 99 -6.64 -18.42 -7.59
CA ASN A 99 -6.57 -18.73 -9.02
C ASN A 99 -5.19 -19.20 -9.49
N GLY A 100 -4.20 -19.29 -8.59
CA GLY A 100 -2.81 -19.66 -8.94
C GLY A 100 -2.06 -18.60 -9.76
N GLY A 101 -2.51 -17.33 -9.72
CA GLY A 101 -1.89 -16.22 -10.45
C GLY A 101 -0.66 -15.63 -9.76
N SER A 102 0.12 -14.84 -10.50
CA SER A 102 1.24 -14.06 -9.93
C SER A 102 0.71 -12.81 -9.23
N TRP A 103 1.21 -12.52 -8.04
CA TRP A 103 0.86 -11.35 -7.23
C TRP A 103 2.10 -10.61 -6.70
N ARG A 104 3.23 -10.69 -7.44
CA ARG A 104 4.53 -10.18 -6.99
C ARG A 104 4.54 -8.66 -6.76
N HIS A 105 3.86 -7.87 -7.58
CA HIS A 105 3.82 -6.42 -7.42
C HIS A 105 2.85 -6.01 -6.32
N LEU A 106 1.74 -6.72 -6.15
CA LEU A 106 0.84 -6.58 -5.01
C LEU A 106 1.59 -6.87 -3.70
N ALA A 107 2.37 -7.96 -3.66
CA ALA A 107 3.24 -8.30 -2.53
C ALA A 107 4.23 -7.17 -2.22
N LEU A 108 4.89 -6.65 -3.26
CA LEU A 108 5.81 -5.53 -3.14
C LEU A 108 5.12 -4.27 -2.62
N GLY A 109 3.90 -3.98 -3.06
CA GLY A 109 3.09 -2.88 -2.55
C GLY A 109 2.75 -3.02 -1.07
N VAL A 110 2.38 -4.23 -0.62
CA VAL A 110 2.11 -4.53 0.80
C VAL A 110 3.40 -4.40 1.63
N ALA A 111 4.52 -4.96 1.15
CA ALA A 111 5.82 -4.82 1.79
C ALA A 111 6.26 -3.34 1.88
N GLY A 112 6.01 -2.57 0.82
CA GLY A 112 6.22 -1.12 0.77
C GLY A 112 5.41 -0.41 1.85
N TRP A 113 4.12 -0.75 2.02
CA TRP A 113 3.31 -0.21 3.11
C TRP A 113 3.88 -0.55 4.50
N MET A 114 4.25 -1.82 4.73
CA MET A 114 4.82 -2.26 6.02
C MET A 114 6.12 -1.54 6.36
N ARG A 115 6.96 -1.24 5.36
CA ARG A 115 8.19 -0.47 5.54
C ARG A 115 7.90 1.01 5.75
N TYR A 116 6.98 1.57 4.99
CA TYR A 116 6.52 2.95 5.15
C TYR A 116 5.98 3.21 6.56
N THR A 117 5.13 2.34 7.11
CA THR A 117 4.56 2.52 8.46
C THR A 117 5.63 2.49 9.55
N GLN A 118 6.64 1.65 9.41
CA GLN A 118 7.78 1.61 10.33
C GLN A 118 8.66 2.84 10.24
N ALA A 119 8.94 3.33 9.02
CA ALA A 119 9.69 4.56 8.80
C ALA A 119 8.94 5.78 9.37
N TRP A 120 7.62 5.83 9.17
CA TRP A 120 6.75 6.87 9.72
C TRP A 120 6.75 6.85 11.25
N MET A 121 6.57 5.67 11.86
CA MET A 121 6.58 5.52 13.32
C MET A 121 7.92 5.92 13.93
N SER A 122 9.04 5.60 13.27
CA SER A 122 10.38 6.01 13.72
C SER A 122 10.61 7.53 13.62
N ARG A 123 9.94 8.21 12.68
CA ARG A 123 9.98 9.69 12.54
C ARG A 123 9.08 10.41 13.55
N VAL A 124 7.88 9.88 13.81
CA VAL A 124 6.88 10.51 14.70
C VAL A 124 7.15 10.18 16.17
N MET A 125 7.72 9.00 16.44
CA MET A 125 8.21 8.61 17.75
C MET A 125 9.71 8.32 17.65
N PRO A 126 10.58 9.34 17.62
CA PRO A 126 12.00 9.12 17.88
C PRO A 126 12.13 8.36 19.21
N LEU A 127 13.09 7.44 19.30
CA LEU A 127 13.30 6.47 20.38
C LEU A 127 13.60 7.07 21.79
N THR A 128 13.00 8.21 22.14
CA THR A 128 12.98 8.77 23.49
C THR A 128 11.84 8.24 24.36
N TRP A 129 11.01 7.30 23.85
CA TRP A 129 10.20 6.47 24.72
C TRP A 129 11.10 5.50 25.47
N SER A 130 11.67 6.01 26.56
CA SER A 130 12.20 5.27 27.69
C SER A 130 11.42 3.96 27.86
N THR A 131 12.14 2.86 27.90
CA THR A 131 11.66 1.50 28.19
C THR A 131 10.98 1.34 29.56
N ARG A 132 10.62 2.45 30.23
CA ARG A 132 10.11 2.49 31.61
C ARG A 132 8.59 2.43 31.73
N CYS A 133 7.85 2.17 30.65
CA CYS A 133 6.39 1.97 30.70
C CYS A 133 5.94 0.72 29.94
N TRP A 134 6.57 -0.42 30.22
CA TRP A 134 5.91 -1.73 30.05
C TRP A 134 5.72 -2.31 31.46
N PRO A 135 4.50 -2.42 31.99
CA PRO A 135 4.28 -3.15 33.23
C PRO A 135 4.69 -4.60 32.98
N SER A 136 5.76 -5.04 33.63
CA SER A 136 6.15 -6.45 33.67
C SER A 136 4.91 -7.28 33.98
N SER A 137 4.64 -8.24 33.10
CA SER A 137 3.58 -9.22 33.16
C SER A 137 3.67 -10.07 34.44
N ARG A 138 3.21 -9.55 35.58
CA ARG A 138 3.00 -10.29 36.84
C ARG A 138 1.90 -9.63 37.66
N ARG A 139 0.65 -9.72 37.21
CA ARG A 139 -0.59 -9.76 38.02
C ARG A 139 -1.82 -9.69 37.11
N LEU A 140 -2.24 -10.85 36.60
CA LEU A 140 -3.57 -11.02 36.00
C LEU A 140 -4.00 -12.50 36.06
N THR A 141 -3.88 -13.10 37.25
CA THR A 141 -4.44 -14.43 37.56
C THR A 141 -5.15 -14.47 38.92
N ARG A 142 -5.81 -13.38 39.30
CA ARG A 142 -6.83 -13.40 40.37
C ARG A 142 -7.90 -12.34 40.11
N SER A 143 -8.91 -12.67 39.30
CA SER A 143 -10.28 -12.15 39.43
C SER A 143 -11.21 -12.76 38.36
N ILE A 144 -11.31 -14.10 38.33
CA ILE A 144 -12.46 -14.81 37.73
C ILE A 144 -12.76 -15.97 38.67
N ARG A 145 -13.35 -15.67 39.83
CA ARG A 145 -14.06 -16.57 40.76
C ARG A 145 -14.61 -15.72 41.91
N ALA A 146 -15.60 -14.89 41.60
CA ALA A 146 -16.49 -14.24 42.56
C ALA A 146 -17.63 -13.55 41.79
N GLN A 147 -18.42 -14.34 41.07
CA GLN A 147 -19.75 -13.96 40.53
C GLN A 147 -20.41 -15.26 40.02
N THR A 148 -20.81 -16.10 40.98
CA THR A 148 -21.78 -17.22 40.92
C THR A 148 -21.58 -18.05 42.19
N ALA A 149 -22.15 -17.56 43.30
CA ALA A 149 -22.58 -18.31 44.47
C ALA A 149 -23.43 -17.36 45.33
#